data_AF-A0A6N8H0X4-F1
#
_entry.id   AF-A0A6N8H0X4-F1
#
_cell.length_a   1.000
_cell.length_b   1.000
_cell.length_c   1.000
_cell.angle_alpha   90.00
_cell.angle_beta   90.00
_cell.angle_gamma   90.00
#
_symmetry.space_group_name_H-M   'P 1'
#
loop_
_entity.id
_entity.type
_entity.pdbx_description
1 polymer ?
#
loop_
_entity_poly.entity_id
_entity_poly.type
_entity_poly.pdbx_seq_one_letter_code
_entity_poly.pdbx_strand_id
1 'polypeptide(L)'
;MRKLKDRKGFTLVELIVVLVILAILAALLIPALTGYIDKANGEKVIAETRMVVMAAQTEASSTYAKGQIDDDDNPVEVDKVNTLAEVSALNADTNPATYTVHVTADGKILDALYVNGTMACFYDGAGYHAGLVSKNDGVEAPANNTITVATTAEDNPIDTEF
;
A
#
# COMPACT_ATOMS: atom_id res chain seq x y z
N MET A 1 -52.89 9.87 47.57
CA MET A 1 -53.19 9.42 46.19
C MET A 1 -51.88 9.05 45.50
N ARG A 2 -51.66 7.78 45.14
CA ARG A 2 -50.43 7.33 44.47
C ARG A 2 -50.66 7.35 42.96
N LYS A 3 -50.07 8.32 42.26
CA LYS A 3 -50.12 8.39 40.79
C LYS A 3 -49.44 7.13 40.21
N LEU A 4 -50.19 6.29 39.51
CA LEU A 4 -49.60 5.26 38.65
C LEU A 4 -48.91 5.99 37.49
N LYS A 5 -47.61 5.73 37.33
CA LYS A 5 -46.77 6.30 36.28
C LYS A 5 -47.09 5.52 34.99
N ASP A 6 -47.63 6.19 33.98
CA ASP A 6 -47.90 5.59 32.66
C ASP A 6 -46.61 4.98 32.11
N ARG A 7 -46.57 3.65 32.01
CA ARG A 7 -45.52 2.95 31.28
C ARG A 7 -45.86 3.02 29.80
N LYS A 8 -45.43 4.10 29.13
CA LYS A 8 -45.37 4.14 27.66
C LYS A 8 -44.29 3.17 27.21
N GLY A 9 -44.68 1.91 27.02
CA GLY A 9 -43.83 0.88 26.43
C GLY A 9 -43.71 1.13 24.93
N PHE A 10 -42.47 1.12 24.44
CA PHE A 10 -42.17 1.13 23.01
C PHE A 10 -42.76 -0.13 22.37
N THR A 11 -43.45 0.00 21.23
CA THR A 11 -44.05 -1.18 20.60
C THR A 11 -42.98 -1.99 19.86
N LEU A 12 -43.09 -3.32 19.87
CA LEU A 12 -42.18 -4.18 19.10
C LEU A 12 -42.23 -3.86 17.59
N VAL A 13 -43.40 -3.37 17.12
CA VAL A 13 -43.61 -2.95 15.73
C VAL A 13 -42.79 -1.71 15.40
N GLU A 14 -42.70 -0.71 16.28
CA GLU A 14 -41.84 0.45 16.04
C GLU A 14 -40.35 0.05 15.96
N LEU A 15 -39.90 -0.92 16.76
CA LEU A 15 -38.51 -1.38 16.68
C LEU A 15 -38.23 -2.14 15.39
N ILE A 16 -39.12 -3.05 14.96
CA ILE A 16 -38.85 -3.86 13.77
C ILE A 16 -38.81 -3.01 12.50
N VAL A 17 -39.69 -2.00 12.38
CA VAL A 17 -39.68 -1.08 11.23
C VAL A 17 -38.37 -0.30 11.15
N VAL A 18 -37.86 0.19 12.27
CA VAL A 18 -36.57 0.90 12.30
C VAL A 18 -35.42 -0.02 11.92
N LEU A 19 -35.36 -1.24 12.45
CA LEU A 19 -34.32 -2.20 12.11
C LEU A 19 -34.34 -2.58 10.62
N VAL A 20 -35.53 -2.73 10.02
CA VAL A 20 -35.68 -3.01 8.58
C VAL A 20 -35.13 -1.85 7.74
N ILE A 21 -35.47 -0.60 8.08
CA ILE A 21 -34.97 0.56 7.35
C ILE A 21 -33.44 0.68 7.48
N LEU A 22 -32.89 0.49 8.68
CA LEU A 22 -31.43 0.49 8.90
C LEU A 22 -30.73 -0.60 8.09
N ALA A 23 -31.32 -1.80 7.98
CA ALA A 23 -30.76 -2.89 7.19
C ALA A 23 -30.71 -2.56 5.69
N ILE A 24 -31.77 -1.96 5.13
CA ILE A 24 -31.81 -1.57 3.71
C ILE A 24 -30.79 -0.46 3.42
N LEU A 25 -30.71 0.55 4.29
CA LEU A 25 -29.73 1.64 4.14
C LEU A 25 -28.29 1.11 4.23
N ALA A 26 -28.01 0.25 5.20
CA ALA A 26 -26.70 -0.37 5.33
C ALA A 26 -26.30 -1.18 4.08
N ALA A 27 -27.23 -1.97 3.53
CA ALA A 27 -26.98 -2.80 2.35
C ALA A 27 -26.55 -1.99 1.11
N LEU A 28 -27.11 -0.78 0.92
CA LEU A 28 -26.74 0.10 -0.18
C LEU A 28 -25.46 0.90 0.10
N LEU A 29 -25.20 1.26 1.36
CA LEU A 29 -24.09 2.13 1.73
C LEU A 29 -22.75 1.40 1.81
N ILE A 30 -22.74 0.15 2.30
CA ILE A 30 -21.51 -0.62 2.56
C ILE A 30 -20.63 -0.77 1.29
N PRO A 31 -21.16 -1.19 0.11
CA PRO A 31 -20.33 -1.39 -1.08
C PRO A 31 -19.65 -0.10 -1.57
N ALA A 32 -20.36 1.03 -1.50
CA ALA A 32 -19.81 2.32 -1.88
C ALA A 32 -18.69 2.73 -0.92
N LEU A 33 -18.90 2.57 0.39
CA LEU A 33 -17.91 2.92 1.40
C LEU A 33 -16.63 2.08 1.28
N THR A 34 -16.74 0.78 1.01
CA THR A 34 -15.57 -0.09 0.81
C THR A 34 -14.70 0.37 -0.36
N GLY A 35 -15.30 0.78 -1.49
CA GLY A 35 -14.53 1.27 -2.64
C GLY A 35 -13.76 2.56 -2.35
N TYR A 36 -14.35 3.49 -1.58
CA TYR A 36 -13.65 4.73 -1.20
C TYR A 36 -12.49 4.48 -0.23
N ILE A 37 -12.64 3.52 0.69
CA ILE A 37 -11.57 3.12 1.62
C ILE A 37 -10.40 2.52 0.83
N ASP A 38 -10.70 1.62 -0.10
CA ASP A 38 -9.70 1.00 -0.98
C ASP A 38 -8.94 2.05 -1.79
N LYS A 39 -9.65 3.02 -2.40
CA LYS A 39 -9.02 4.13 -3.12
C LYS A 39 -8.12 4.99 -2.22
N ALA A 40 -8.57 5.33 -1.02
CA ALA A 40 -7.77 6.13 -0.08
C ALA A 40 -6.51 5.38 0.36
N ASN A 41 -6.62 4.06 0.57
CA ASN A 41 -5.46 3.21 0.85
C ASN A 41 -4.53 3.08 -0.37
N GLY A 42 -5.09 3.06 -1.59
CA GLY A 42 -4.36 3.16 -2.86
C GLY A 42 -3.48 4.41 -2.93
N GLU A 43 -4.05 5.58 -2.68
CA GLU A 43 -3.31 6.86 -2.65
C GLU A 43 -2.22 6.86 -1.56
N LYS A 44 -2.51 6.26 -0.41
CA LYS A 44 -1.52 6.11 0.68
C LYS A 44 -0.34 5.24 0.24
N VAL A 45 -0.59 4.07 -0.36
CA VAL A 45 0.48 3.17 -0.81
C VAL A 45 1.30 3.81 -1.92
N ILE A 46 0.69 4.56 -2.85
CA ILE A 46 1.40 5.33 -3.89
C ILE A 46 2.36 6.35 -3.25
N ALA A 47 1.91 7.08 -2.23
CA ALA A 47 2.75 8.04 -1.53
C ALA A 47 3.93 7.35 -0.83
N GLU A 48 3.70 6.21 -0.18
CA GLU A 48 4.76 5.41 0.44
C GLU A 48 5.78 4.89 -0.59
N THR A 49 5.31 4.32 -1.71
CA THR A 49 6.19 3.88 -2.81
C THR A 49 7.02 5.02 -3.37
N ARG A 50 6.42 6.20 -3.56
CA ARG A 50 7.16 7.38 -4.02
C ARG A 50 8.29 7.74 -3.06
N MET A 51 8.05 7.69 -1.75
CA MET A 51 9.11 7.96 -0.76
C MET A 51 10.23 6.94 -0.87
N VAL A 52 9.90 5.64 -1.03
CA VAL A 52 10.90 4.58 -1.25
C VAL A 52 11.69 4.79 -2.54
N VAL A 53 11.02 5.05 -3.67
CA VAL A 53 11.67 5.28 -4.97
C VAL A 53 12.61 6.50 -4.92
N MET A 54 12.20 7.59 -4.27
CA MET A 54 13.05 8.78 -4.12
C MET A 54 14.24 8.54 -3.20
N ALA A 55 14.06 7.79 -2.11
CA ALA A 55 15.15 7.39 -1.23
C ALA A 55 16.13 6.46 -1.96
N ALA A 56 15.62 5.46 -2.69
CA ALA A 56 16.42 4.56 -3.49
C ALA A 56 17.18 5.30 -4.58
N GLN A 57 16.55 6.24 -5.29
CA GLN A 57 17.21 7.07 -6.30
C GLN A 57 18.31 7.97 -5.70
N THR A 58 18.10 8.48 -4.49
CA THR A 58 19.09 9.29 -3.77
C THR A 58 20.31 8.46 -3.41
N GLU A 59 20.11 7.28 -2.81
CA GLU A 59 21.22 6.39 -2.47
C GLU A 59 21.89 5.80 -3.70
N ALA A 60 21.14 5.41 -4.74
CA ALA A 60 21.69 4.97 -6.00
C ALA A 60 22.63 6.03 -6.61
N SER A 61 22.26 7.31 -6.54
CA SER A 61 23.12 8.41 -7.02
C SER A 61 24.41 8.54 -6.20
N SER A 62 24.33 8.35 -4.87
CA SER A 62 25.47 8.38 -3.95
C SER A 62 26.42 7.19 -4.17
N THR A 63 25.86 6.00 -4.36
CA THR A 63 26.60 4.77 -4.67
C THR A 63 27.26 4.85 -6.04
N TYR A 64 26.54 5.35 -7.05
CA TYR A 64 27.06 5.54 -8.41
C TYR A 64 28.24 6.53 -8.45
N ALA A 65 28.24 7.56 -7.60
CA ALA A 65 29.35 8.49 -7.50
C ALA A 65 30.67 7.84 -7.05
N LYS A 66 30.62 6.64 -6.45
CA LYS A 66 31.80 5.87 -6.01
C LYS A 66 32.26 4.85 -7.04
N GLY A 67 31.46 4.56 -8.06
CA GLY A 67 31.70 3.53 -9.06
C GLY A 67 30.37 3.02 -9.65
N GLN A 68 30.42 2.17 -10.67
CA GLN A 68 29.20 1.53 -11.16
C GLN A 68 28.51 0.76 -10.03
N ILE A 69 27.17 0.76 -10.03
CA ILE A 69 26.42 -0.02 -9.04
C ILE A 69 26.51 -1.49 -9.45
N ASP A 70 26.80 -2.31 -8.45
CA ASP A 70 26.91 -3.76 -8.56
C ASP A 70 26.41 -4.39 -7.26
N ASP A 71 25.64 -5.46 -7.34
CA ASP A 71 25.01 -6.07 -6.17
C ASP A 71 26.01 -6.62 -5.15
N ASP A 72 27.19 -7.04 -5.60
CA ASP A 72 28.22 -7.63 -4.74
C ASP A 72 29.30 -6.60 -4.36
N ASP A 73 29.74 -5.78 -5.31
CA ASP A 73 30.91 -4.92 -5.14
C ASP A 73 30.58 -3.47 -4.70
N ASN A 74 29.45 -2.92 -5.15
CA ASN A 74 29.05 -1.54 -4.83
C ASN A 74 27.51 -1.41 -4.77
N PRO A 75 26.86 -2.08 -3.80
CA PRO A 75 25.42 -2.18 -3.75
C PRO A 75 24.75 -0.88 -3.28
N VAL A 76 23.48 -0.72 -3.65
CA VAL A 76 22.60 0.25 -2.98
C VAL A 76 22.12 -0.37 -1.67
N GLU A 77 22.54 0.19 -0.55
CA GLU A 77 22.24 -0.36 0.76
C GLU A 77 20.78 -0.13 1.17
N VAL A 78 20.04 -1.23 1.31
CA VAL A 78 18.63 -1.26 1.75
C VAL A 78 18.41 -0.49 3.06
N ASP A 79 19.33 -0.62 4.04
CA ASP A 79 19.18 0.04 5.34
C ASP A 79 19.23 1.57 5.25
N LYS A 80 20.03 2.11 4.33
CA LYS A 80 20.09 3.56 4.07
C LYS A 80 18.81 4.04 3.41
N VAL A 81 18.28 3.27 2.46
CA VAL A 81 17.00 3.57 1.81
C VAL A 81 15.85 3.53 2.81
N ASN A 82 15.77 2.52 3.67
CA ASN A 82 14.76 2.43 4.73
C ASN A 82 14.81 3.65 5.67
N THR A 83 16.01 4.13 5.98
CA THR A 83 16.20 5.32 6.83
C THR A 83 15.76 6.60 6.13
N LEU A 84 16.10 6.75 4.84
CA LEU A 84 15.79 7.95 4.06
C LEU A 84 14.35 8.04 3.57
N ALA A 85 13.69 6.90 3.38
CA ALA A 85 12.31 6.86 2.92
C ALA A 85 11.32 7.37 3.99
N GLU A 86 11.72 7.34 5.27
CA GLU A 86 10.90 7.78 6.41
C GLU A 86 9.50 7.12 6.47
N VAL A 87 9.37 5.93 5.88
CA VAL A 87 8.11 5.17 5.86
C VAL A 87 8.02 4.29 7.09
N SER A 88 7.14 4.65 8.02
CA SER A 88 6.97 3.91 9.28
C SER A 88 6.54 2.46 9.07
N ALA A 89 5.79 2.16 8.00
CA ALA A 89 5.34 0.82 7.69
C ALA A 89 6.49 -0.17 7.39
N LEU A 90 7.64 0.32 6.87
CA LEU A 90 8.82 -0.52 6.62
C LEU A 90 9.47 -1.04 7.91
N ASN A 91 9.27 -0.32 9.01
CA ASN A 91 9.90 -0.58 10.30
C ASN A 91 8.89 -1.08 11.35
N ALA A 92 7.73 -1.57 10.91
CA ALA A 92 6.71 -2.09 11.83
C ALA A 92 7.13 -3.43 12.44
N ASP A 93 6.93 -3.60 13.75
CA ASP A 93 7.26 -4.85 14.47
C ASP A 93 6.41 -6.05 14.03
N THR A 94 5.28 -5.83 13.36
CA THR A 94 4.36 -6.87 12.91
C THR A 94 3.89 -6.54 11.49
N ASN A 95 4.10 -7.48 10.58
CA ASN A 95 3.77 -7.35 9.16
C ASN A 95 4.28 -6.02 8.55
N PRO A 96 5.61 -5.79 8.56
CA PRO A 96 6.17 -4.62 7.90
C PRO A 96 5.82 -4.61 6.42
N ALA A 97 5.69 -3.42 5.85
CA ALA A 97 5.67 -3.25 4.41
C ALA A 97 7.03 -3.65 3.84
N THR A 98 7.01 -4.23 2.64
CA THR A 98 8.22 -4.68 1.96
C THR A 98 8.29 -4.19 0.53
N TYR A 99 9.50 -4.15 -0.04
CA TYR A 99 9.69 -3.73 -1.42
C TYR A 99 10.81 -4.44 -2.16
N THR A 100 10.72 -4.43 -3.48
CA THR A 100 11.82 -4.67 -4.40
C THR A 100 12.04 -3.41 -5.24
N VAL A 101 13.29 -3.08 -5.53
CA VAL A 101 13.65 -1.98 -6.43
C VAL A 101 14.70 -2.48 -7.40
N HIS A 102 14.47 -2.29 -8.70
CA HIS A 102 15.45 -2.58 -9.73
C HIS A 102 16.14 -1.30 -10.16
N VAL A 103 17.48 -1.30 -10.10
CA VAL A 103 18.32 -0.14 -10.44
C VAL A 103 19.28 -0.50 -11.56
N THR A 104 19.56 0.43 -12.48
CA THR A 104 20.62 0.22 -13.48
C THR A 104 22.01 0.37 -12.84
N ALA A 105 23.05 -0.21 -13.44
CA ALA A 105 24.45 0.05 -13.06
C ALA A 105 24.83 1.56 -13.06
N ASP A 106 24.10 2.39 -13.82
CA ASP A 106 24.26 3.85 -13.91
C ASP A 106 23.46 4.63 -12.83
N GLY A 107 22.83 3.95 -11.88
CA GLY A 107 22.11 4.57 -10.77
C GLY A 107 20.71 5.11 -11.06
N LYS A 108 20.05 4.66 -12.13
CA LYS A 108 18.63 4.99 -12.40
C LYS A 108 17.71 3.88 -11.90
N ILE A 109 16.64 4.24 -11.21
CA ILE A 109 15.58 3.28 -10.88
C ILE A 109 14.80 2.91 -12.16
N LEU A 110 14.65 1.61 -12.41
CA LEU A 110 13.86 1.06 -13.51
C LEU A 110 12.42 0.85 -13.09
N ASP A 111 12.24 0.14 -11.98
CA ASP A 111 10.95 -0.17 -11.40
C ASP A 111 11.06 -0.39 -9.89
N ALA A 112 9.91 -0.41 -9.22
CA ALA A 112 9.81 -0.80 -7.83
C ALA A 112 8.44 -1.40 -7.51
N LEU A 113 8.42 -2.55 -6.85
CA LEU A 113 7.21 -3.11 -6.24
C LEU A 113 7.24 -2.84 -4.74
N TYR A 114 6.21 -2.21 -4.22
CA TYR A 114 6.02 -1.97 -2.79
C TYR A 114 4.71 -2.59 -2.33
N VAL A 115 4.74 -3.37 -1.26
CA VAL A 115 3.58 -4.08 -0.71
C VAL A 115 3.40 -3.75 0.76
N ASN A 116 2.21 -3.26 1.12
CA ASN A 116 1.81 -2.95 2.49
C ASN A 116 0.49 -3.65 2.81
N GLY A 117 0.58 -4.83 3.44
CA GLY A 117 -0.58 -5.64 3.80
C GLY A 117 -1.36 -6.08 2.56
N THR A 118 -2.59 -5.59 2.41
CA THR A 118 -3.47 -5.94 1.28
C THR A 118 -3.30 -5.03 0.06
N MET A 119 -2.46 -4.01 0.15
CA MET A 119 -2.23 -3.00 -0.87
C MET A 119 -0.86 -3.19 -1.49
N ALA A 120 -0.78 -3.03 -2.81
CA ALA A 120 0.48 -2.98 -3.52
C ALA A 120 0.51 -1.80 -4.49
N CYS A 121 1.71 -1.34 -4.78
CA CYS A 121 1.97 -0.29 -5.74
C CYS A 121 3.24 -0.63 -6.51
N PHE A 122 3.14 -0.56 -7.83
CA PHE A 122 4.25 -0.76 -8.76
C PHE A 122 4.60 0.57 -9.43
N TYR A 123 5.88 0.91 -9.42
CA TYR A 123 6.44 2.00 -10.20
C TYR A 123 7.11 1.42 -11.45
N ASP A 124 6.74 1.89 -12.64
CA ASP A 124 7.22 1.35 -13.93
C ASP A 124 8.31 2.21 -14.61
N GLY A 125 8.88 3.16 -13.86
CA GLY A 125 9.81 4.16 -14.39
C GLY A 125 9.12 5.45 -14.88
N ALA A 126 7.80 5.45 -15.09
CA ALA A 126 7.03 6.61 -15.56
C ALA A 126 5.86 7.00 -14.65
N GLY A 127 5.18 6.02 -14.06
CA GLY A 127 3.95 6.16 -13.30
C GLY A 127 3.88 5.17 -12.13
N TYR A 128 2.81 5.32 -11.35
CA TYR A 128 2.54 4.46 -10.19
C TYR A 128 1.20 3.77 -10.41
N HIS A 129 1.19 2.45 -10.26
CA HIS A 129 0.04 1.58 -10.47
C HIS A 129 -0.27 0.91 -9.15
N ALA A 130 -1.42 1.21 -8.55
CA ALA A 130 -1.78 0.67 -7.24
C ALA A 130 -3.04 -0.17 -7.32
N GLY A 131 -3.03 -1.29 -6.60
CA GLY A 131 -4.12 -2.24 -6.57
C GLY A 131 -4.18 -3.06 -5.29
N LEU A 132 -5.28 -3.79 -5.13
CA LEU A 132 -5.41 -4.80 -4.09
C LEU A 132 -4.59 -6.03 -4.48
N VAL A 133 -3.78 -6.54 -3.56
CA VAL A 133 -3.04 -7.81 -3.75
C VAL A 133 -4.01 -8.94 -4.11
N SER A 134 -5.19 -8.99 -3.48
CA SER A 134 -6.21 -10.02 -3.75
C SER A 134 -6.86 -9.97 -5.13
N LYS A 135 -6.62 -8.92 -5.91
CA LYS A 135 -7.13 -8.76 -7.29
C LYS A 135 -6.01 -8.84 -8.34
N ASN A 136 -4.77 -9.03 -7.92
CA ASN A 136 -3.59 -9.02 -8.79
C ASN A 136 -2.74 -10.26 -8.48
N ASP A 137 -3.00 -11.36 -9.19
CA ASP A 137 -2.46 -12.70 -8.90
C ASP A 137 -0.92 -12.78 -9.03
N GLY A 138 -0.28 -11.84 -9.73
CA GLY A 138 1.18 -11.75 -9.88
C GLY A 138 1.89 -10.98 -8.77
N VAL A 139 1.15 -10.46 -7.78
CA VAL A 139 1.71 -9.62 -6.72
C VAL A 139 1.92 -10.43 -5.46
N GLU A 140 3.17 -10.65 -5.09
CA GLU A 140 3.55 -11.24 -3.81
C GLU A 140 4.40 -10.26 -3.00
N ALA A 141 4.16 -10.17 -1.69
CA ALA A 141 4.99 -9.38 -0.80
C ALA A 141 6.39 -10.01 -0.74
N PRO A 142 7.47 -9.28 -1.09
CA PRO A 142 8.80 -9.83 -0.98
C PRO A 142 9.13 -10.15 0.48
N ALA A 143 9.87 -11.23 0.70
CA ALA A 143 10.23 -11.70 2.04
C ALA A 143 11.12 -10.69 2.79
N ASN A 144 11.95 -9.94 2.07
CA ASN A 144 12.80 -8.88 2.58
C ASN A 144 12.84 -7.72 1.59
N ASN A 145 13.23 -6.54 2.06
CA ASN A 145 13.51 -5.41 1.19
C ASN A 145 14.74 -5.70 0.35
N THR A 146 14.65 -5.49 -0.95
CA THR A 146 15.75 -5.74 -1.89
C THR A 146 15.92 -4.57 -2.85
N ILE A 147 17.17 -4.30 -3.19
CA ILE A 147 17.54 -3.39 -4.27
C ILE A 147 18.60 -4.12 -5.07
N THR A 148 18.32 -4.39 -6.34
CA THR A 148 19.17 -5.22 -7.19
C THR A 148 19.45 -4.55 -8.53
N VAL A 149 20.61 -4.84 -9.10
CA VAL A 149 20.99 -4.31 -10.41
C VAL A 149 20.27 -5.07 -11.51
N ALA A 150 19.59 -4.34 -12.39
CA ALA A 150 18.91 -4.89 -13.56
C ALA A 150 19.20 -4.06 -14.82
N THR A 151 18.96 -4.66 -15.99
CA THR A 151 19.14 -4.01 -17.30
C THR A 151 17.83 -3.66 -17.99
N THR A 152 16.72 -4.21 -17.52
CA THR A 152 15.36 -4.00 -18.01
C THR A 152 14.41 -3.93 -16.83
N ALA A 153 13.36 -3.12 -16.95
CA ALA A 153 12.30 -3.08 -15.95
C ALA A 153 11.50 -4.38 -15.95
N GLU A 154 10.94 -4.75 -14.80
CA GLU A 154 9.92 -5.79 -14.71
C GLU A 154 8.59 -5.35 -15.33
N ASP A 155 7.82 -6.32 -15.81
CA ASP A 155 6.46 -6.08 -16.29
C ASP A 155 5.57 -5.71 -15.10
N ASN A 156 4.70 -4.71 -15.28
CA ASN A 156 3.78 -4.27 -14.23
C ASN A 156 2.85 -5.43 -13.80
N PRO A 157 2.91 -5.89 -12.53
CA PRO A 157 2.06 -6.98 -12.04
C PRO A 157 0.66 -6.50 -11.61
N ILE A 158 0.35 -5.20 -11.69
CA ILE A 158 -0.92 -4.59 -11.29
C ILE A 158 -1.85 -4.46 -12.50
N ASP A 159 -2.62 -5.51 -12.77
CA ASP A 159 -3.62 -5.56 -13.85
C ASP A 159 -4.92 -4.82 -13.50
N THR A 160 -5.28 -4.79 -12.21
CA THR A 160 -6.50 -4.17 -11.70
C THR A 160 -6.19 -3.07 -10.69
N GLU A 161 -6.30 -1.82 -11.15
CA GLU A 161 -6.17 -0.61 -10.35
C GLU A 161 -7.48 -0.19 -9.65
N PHE A 162 -7.40 0.83 -8.79
CA PHE A 162 -8.53 1.41 -8.04
C PHE A 162 -9.40 2.40 -8.85
#